data_AF-N9Q776-F1
#
_entry.id   AF-N9Q776-F1
#
_cell.length_a   1.000
_cell.length_b   1.000
_cell.length_c   1.000
_cell.angle_alpha   90.00
_cell.angle_beta   90.00
_cell.angle_gamma   90.00
#
_symmetry.space_group_name_H-M   'P 1'
#
loop_
_entity.id
_entity.type
_entity.pdbx_description
1 polymer ?
#
loop_
_entity_poly.entity_id
_entity_poly.type
_entity_poly.pdbx_seq_one_letter_code
_entity_poly.pdbx_strand_id
1 'polypeptide(L)'
;MTLKILGIMVSLLSCLSLYLSHPNQIFLEKSLSAPFKYLGLLGLFIGLSLLIYALPILVAILIWLAIATLVWSFAPFIMLMKRSS
;
A
#
# COMPACT_ATOMS: atom_id res chain seq x y z
N MET A 1 5.92 -20.04 3.53
CA MET A 1 4.68 -19.30 3.86
C MET A 1 5.00 -17.88 4.36
N THR A 2 5.96 -17.74 5.29
CA THR A 2 6.39 -16.47 5.90
C THR A 2 6.79 -15.37 4.89
N LEU A 3 7.60 -15.69 3.88
CA LEU A 3 8.05 -14.74 2.86
C LEU A 3 6.90 -14.14 2.02
N LYS A 4 5.87 -14.93 1.74
CA LYS A 4 4.68 -14.48 1.00
C LYS A 4 3.91 -13.44 1.81
N ILE A 5 3.64 -13.76 3.08
CA ILE A 5 2.95 -12.86 4.01
C ILE A 5 3.77 -11.58 4.20
N LEU A 6 5.09 -11.69 4.33
CA LEU A 6 5.97 -10.53 4.47
C LEU A 6 5.92 -9.64 3.23
N GLY A 7 5.99 -10.21 2.02
CA GLY A 7 5.83 -9.46 0.77
C GLY A 7 4.48 -8.74 0.64
N ILE A 8 3.40 -9.39 1.08
CA ILE A 8 2.05 -8.79 1.15
C ILE A 8 2.03 -7.62 2.13
N MET A 9 2.52 -7.82 3.36
CA MET A 9 2.50 -6.80 4.41
C MET A 9 3.37 -5.59 4.03
N VAL A 10 4.56 -5.82 3.48
CA VAL A 10 5.45 -4.74 3.00
C VAL A 10 4.79 -3.96 1.87
N SER A 11 4.18 -4.65 0.89
CA SER A 11 3.48 -3.98 -0.22
C SER A 11 2.29 -3.15 0.28
N LEU A 12 1.54 -3.67 1.25
CA LEU A 12 0.37 -3.01 1.82
C LEU A 12 0.74 -1.77 2.64
N LEU A 13 1.73 -1.86 3.53
CA LEU A 13 2.24 -0.70 4.27
C LEU A 13 2.81 0.36 3.32
N SER A 14 3.51 -0.08 2.27
CA SER A 14 4.08 0.82 1.26
C SER A 14 3.00 1.57 0.48
N CYS A 15 1.96 0.88 0.03
CA CYS A 15 0.80 1.50 -0.61
C CYS A 15 0.09 2.49 0.34
N LEU A 16 -0.10 2.13 1.62
CA LEU A 16 -0.69 3.03 2.60
C LEU A 16 0.18 4.27 2.82
N SER A 17 1.50 4.12 2.95
CA SER A 17 2.43 5.24 3.08
C SER A 17 2.35 6.19 1.88
N LEU A 18 2.27 5.64 0.66
CA LEU A 18 2.10 6.42 -0.56
C LEU A 18 0.76 7.16 -0.60
N TYR A 19 -0.32 6.48 -0.24
CA TYR A 19 -1.65 7.08 -0.18
C TYR A 19 -1.71 8.21 0.86
N LEU A 20 -1.19 7.98 2.06
CA LEU A 20 -1.14 8.99 3.14
C LEU A 20 -0.15 10.13 2.87
N SER A 21 0.75 9.99 1.90
CA SER A 21 1.62 11.07 1.43
C SER A 21 0.99 11.87 0.28
N HIS A 22 -0.15 11.42 -0.26
CA HIS A 22 -0.83 12.08 -1.36
C HIS A 22 -1.63 13.30 -0.86
N PRO A 23 -1.62 14.44 -1.58
CA PRO A 23 -2.33 15.65 -1.16
C PRO A 23 -3.86 15.45 -1.12
N ASN A 24 -4.41 14.65 -2.03
CA ASN A 24 -5.85 14.35 -2.09
C ASN A 24 -6.29 13.23 -1.15
N GLN A 25 -5.47 12.85 -0.16
CA GLN A 25 -5.94 11.91 0.85
C GLN A 25 -7.02 12.58 1.71
N ILE A 26 -7.89 11.75 2.30
CA ILE A 26 -8.97 12.22 3.17
C ILE A 26 -8.65 11.93 4.66
N PHE A 27 -7.67 11.07 4.95
CA PHE A 27 -7.41 10.57 6.33
C PHE A 27 -6.74 11.57 7.27
N LEU A 28 -5.71 12.25 6.81
CA LEU A 28 -4.91 13.16 7.63
C LEU A 28 -5.17 14.60 7.21
N GLU A 29 -5.24 15.51 8.18
CA GLU A 29 -5.37 16.95 7.94
C GLU A 29 -4.17 17.53 7.18
N LYS A 30 -2.98 16.92 7.35
CA LYS A 30 -1.77 17.25 6.60
C LYS A 30 -1.18 15.98 6.00
N SER A 31 -0.77 16.06 4.74
CA SER A 31 -0.07 14.97 4.04
C SER A 31 1.21 14.57 4.76
N LEU A 32 1.53 13.27 4.75
CA LEU A 32 2.85 12.80 5.19
C LEU A 32 3.94 13.51 4.40
N SER A 33 5.06 13.76 5.08
CA SER A 33 6.19 14.47 4.48
C SER A 33 6.82 13.66 3.34
N ALA A 34 7.45 14.37 2.41
CA ALA A 34 8.12 13.78 1.24
C ALA A 34 9.00 12.54 1.51
N PRO A 35 9.79 12.42 2.61
CA PRO A 35 10.57 11.20 2.86
C PRO A 35 9.73 9.93 2.93
N PHE A 36 8.51 9.99 3.48
CA PHE A 36 7.63 8.82 3.56
C PHE A 36 7.05 8.40 2.22
N LYS A 37 6.91 9.34 1.28
CA LYS A 37 6.57 9.03 -0.11
C LYS A 37 7.68 8.21 -0.76
N TYR A 38 8.94 8.63 -0.61
CA TYR A 38 10.08 7.92 -1.18
C TYR A 38 10.30 6.55 -0.50
N LEU A 39 10.18 6.49 0.83
CA LEU A 39 10.22 5.22 1.57
C LEU A 39 9.11 4.27 1.14
N GLY A 40 7.87 4.78 0.98
CA GLY A 40 6.75 4.01 0.47
C GLY A 40 7.01 3.50 -0.95
N LEU A 41 7.57 4.33 -1.83
CA LEU A 41 7.90 3.92 -3.19
C LEU A 41 8.98 2.81 -3.22
N LEU A 42 10.05 2.98 -2.44
CA LEU A 42 11.10 1.97 -2.31
C LEU A 42 10.54 0.66 -1.72
N GLY A 43 9.75 0.76 -0.66
CA GLY A 43 9.09 -0.39 -0.03
C GLY A 43 8.15 -1.12 -0.99
N LEU A 44 7.47 -0.40 -1.89
CA LEU A 44 6.57 -0.97 -2.90
C LEU A 44 7.33 -1.89 -3.87
N PHE A 45 8.51 -1.47 -4.35
CA PHE A 45 9.37 -2.27 -5.23
C PHE A 45 10.05 -3.43 -4.49
N ILE A 46 10.43 -3.23 -3.23
CA ILE A 46 10.95 -4.31 -2.37
C ILE A 46 9.86 -5.37 -2.15
N GLY A 47 8.63 -4.95 -1.85
CA GLY A 47 7.48 -5.83 -1.70
C GLY A 47 7.19 -6.65 -2.96
N LEU A 48 7.23 -6.01 -4.13
CA LEU A 48 7.10 -6.72 -5.42
C LEU A 48 8.21 -7.74 -5.63
N SER A 49 9.46 -7.37 -5.37
CA SER A 49 10.62 -8.27 -5.51
C SER A 49 10.49 -9.49 -4.59
N LEU A 50 10.05 -9.29 -3.34
CA LEU A 50 9.79 -10.38 -2.40
C LEU A 50 8.66 -11.30 -2.86
N LEU A 51 7.59 -10.73 -3.43
CA LEU A 51 6.47 -11.51 -3.98
C LEU A 51 6.91 -12.34 -5.19
N ILE A 52 7.68 -11.75 -6.12
CA ILE A 52 8.22 -12.46 -7.29
C ILE A 52 9.17 -13.58 -6.87
N TYR A 53 9.98 -13.37 -5.83
CA TYR A 53 10.84 -14.42 -5.30
C TYR A 53 10.05 -15.58 -4.67
N ALA A 54 8.91 -15.28 -4.04
CA ALA A 54 8.13 -16.26 -3.27
C ALA A 54 6.98 -16.94 -4.05
N LEU A 55 6.60 -16.41 -5.22
CA LEU A 55 5.42 -16.81 -6.00
C LEU A 55 5.70 -16.78 -7.50
N PRO A 56 4.91 -17.51 -8.31
CA PRO A 56 4.94 -17.34 -9.76
C PRO A 56 4.69 -15.88 -10.15
N ILE A 57 5.41 -15.39 -11.16
CA ILE A 57 5.43 -13.97 -11.53
C ILE A 57 4.04 -13.37 -11.74
N LEU A 58 3.14 -14.12 -12.40
CA LEU A 58 1.76 -13.69 -12.64
C LEU A 58 1.00 -13.49 -11.32
N VAL A 59 1.12 -14.43 -10.37
CA VAL A 59 0.46 -14.36 -9.07
C VAL A 59 1.01 -13.20 -8.24
N ALA A 60 2.33 -12.99 -8.27
CA ALA A 60 2.97 -11.87 -7.58
C ALA A 60 2.44 -10.51 -8.08
N ILE A 61 2.39 -10.32 -9.39
CA ILE A 61 1.89 -9.08 -10.01
C ILE A 61 0.41 -8.86 -9.69
N LEU A 62 -0.42 -9.91 -9.79
CA LEU A 62 -1.85 -9.81 -9.50
C LEU A 62 -2.12 -9.44 -8.04
N ILE A 63 -1.41 -10.06 -7.08
CA ILE A 63 -1.52 -9.71 -5.66
C ILE A 63 -1.07 -8.27 -5.42
N TRP A 64 0.05 -7.86 -6.02
CA TRP A 64 0.58 -6.52 -5.86
C TRP A 64 -0.38 -5.44 -6.40
N LEU A 65 -0.98 -5.66 -7.57
CA LEU A 65 -2.03 -4.80 -8.13
C LEU A 65 -3.33 -4.83 -7.30
N ALA A 66 -3.71 -6.00 -6.79
CA ALA A 66 -4.87 -6.14 -5.89
C ALA A 66 -4.69 -5.32 -4.61
N ILE A 67 -3.49 -5.30 -4.03
CA ILE A 67 -3.17 -4.47 -2.86
C ILE A 67 -3.25 -2.98 -3.22
N ALA A 68 -2.67 -2.58 -4.35
CA ALA A 68 -2.70 -1.18 -4.79
C ALA A 68 -4.13 -0.68 -5.02
N THR A 69 -4.95 -1.47 -5.73
CA THR A 69 -6.37 -1.17 -5.97
C THR A 69 -7.17 -1.18 -4.68
N LEU A 70 -6.91 -2.11 -3.75
CA LEU A 70 -7.55 -2.13 -2.44
C LEU A 70 -7.26 -0.85 -1.67
N VAL A 71 -5.99 -0.43 -1.56
CA VAL A 71 -5.64 0.78 -0.83
C VAL A 71 -6.23 2.02 -1.50
N TRP A 72 -6.08 2.17 -2.82
CA TRP A 72 -6.54 3.39 -3.50
C TRP A 72 -8.07 3.51 -3.59
N SER A 73 -8.77 2.37 -3.64
CA SER A 73 -10.23 2.36 -3.73
C SER A 73 -10.88 2.35 -2.35
N PHE A 74 -10.44 1.49 -1.43
CA PHE A 74 -11.12 1.31 -0.14
C PHE A 74 -10.70 2.32 0.92
N ALA A 75 -9.49 2.89 0.86
CA ALA A 75 -9.08 3.91 1.82
C ALA A 75 -10.10 5.07 1.90
N PRO A 76 -10.48 5.76 0.80
CA PRO A 76 -11.46 6.85 0.90
C PRO A 76 -12.82 6.39 1.45
N PHE A 77 -13.27 5.16 1.14
CA PHE A 77 -14.52 4.62 1.69
C PHE A 77 -14.47 4.38 3.20
N ILE A 78 -13.32 3.96 3.76
CA ILE A 78 -13.18 3.79 5.21
C ILE A 78 -13.45 5.11 5.95
N MET A 79 -13.02 6.25 5.38
CA MET A 79 -13.30 7.55 5.95
C MET A 79 -14.80 7.89 5.93
N LEU A 80 -15.51 7.54 4.85
CA LEU A 80 -16.96 7.75 4.73
C LEU A 80 -17.77 6.92 5.74
N MET A 81 -17.20 5.80 6.21
CA MET A 81 -17.80 4.97 7.26
C MET A 81 -17.54 5.50 8.68
N LYS A 82 -16.67 6.52 8.85
CA LYS A 82 -16.40 7.13 10.15
C LYS A 82 -17.66 7.88 10.61
N ARG A 83 -18.31 7.37 11.66
CA ARG A 83 -19.47 8.03 12.29
C ARG A 83 -19.04 9.44 12.74
N SER A 84 -19.71 10.46 12.22
CA SER A 84 -19.59 11.83 12.74
C SER A 84 -20.07 11.80 14.18
N SER A 85 -19.15 11.93 15.13
CA SER A 85 -19.44 12.01 16.55
C SER A 85 -19.28 13.44 17.04
#